data_AF-A0A1L7BGB8-F1
#
_entry.id   AF-A0A1L7BGB8-F1
#
_cell.length_a   1.000
_cell.length_b   1.000
_cell.length_c   1.000
_cell.angle_alpha   90.00
_cell.angle_beta   90.00
_cell.angle_gamma   90.00
#
_symmetry.space_group_name_H-M   'P 1'
#
loop_
_entity.id
_entity.type
_entity.pdbx_description
1 polymer ?
#
loop_
_entity_poly.entity_id
_entity_poly.type
_entity_poly.pdbx_seq_one_letter_code
_entity_poly.pdbx_strand_id
1 'polypeptide(L)'
;MISGLVLLSIGVLLLFSIFFSFSFSLIFYFGLFIGVFGFYRIIKEFPKGVAAIILGIIVILHGLSYIKLTFFDFILVLVSAGLIEVGLGYIVKKR
;
A
#
# COMPACT_ATOMS: atom_id res chain seq x y z
N MET A 1 -4.17 12.74 12.22
CA MET A 1 -4.99 11.60 12.69
C MET A 1 -5.87 11.03 11.59
N ILE A 2 -6.69 11.85 10.91
CA ILE A 2 -7.61 11.41 9.84
C ILE A 2 -6.91 10.62 8.71
N SER A 3 -5.74 11.07 8.25
CA SER A 3 -4.97 10.37 7.20
C SER A 3 -4.51 8.97 7.61
N GLY A 4 -4.16 8.77 8.89
CA GLY A 4 -3.72 7.47 9.40
C GLY A 4 -4.88 6.48 9.53
N LEU A 5 -6.05 6.97 9.95
CA LEU A 5 -7.28 6.18 10.00
C LEU A 5 -7.68 5.70 8.60
N VAL A 6 -7.55 6.57 7.59
CA VAL A 6 -7.84 6.24 6.18
C VAL A 6 -6.92 5.13 5.67
N LEU A 7 -5.61 5.19 5.92
CA LEU A 7 -4.69 4.08 5.57
C LEU A 7 -5.05 2.77 6.28
N LEU A 8 -5.39 2.83 7.56
CA LEU A 8 -5.77 1.66 8.34
C LEU A 8 -7.04 1.02 7.76
N SER A 9 -8.05 1.84 7.46
CA SER A 9 -9.29 1.39 6.81
C SER A 9 -9.03 0.80 5.42
N ILE A 10 -8.13 1.39 4.63
CA ILE A 10 -7.78 0.86 3.31
C ILE A 10 -7.00 -0.46 3.42
N GLY A 11 -6.08 -0.58 4.38
CA GLY A 11 -5.36 -1.83 4.64
C GLY A 11 -6.30 -2.95 5.09
N VAL A 12 -7.30 -2.62 5.92
CA VAL A 12 -8.35 -3.55 6.34
C VAL A 12 -9.25 -3.93 5.15
N LEU A 13 -9.62 -2.99 4.29
CA LEU A 13 -10.40 -3.25 3.08
C LEU A 13 -9.64 -4.14 2.08
N LEU A 14 -8.32 -3.98 1.95
CA LEU A 14 -7.47 -4.85 1.14
C LEU A 14 -7.42 -6.27 1.71
N LEU A 15 -7.24 -6.42 3.03
CA LEU A 15 -7.28 -7.71 3.70
C LEU A 15 -8.63 -8.41 3.45
N PHE A 16 -9.75 -7.68 3.61
CA PHE A 16 -11.07 -8.20 3.28
C PHE A 16 -11.23 -8.52 1.80
N SER A 17 -10.66 -7.71 0.90
CA SER A 17 -10.72 -7.95 -0.54
C SER A 17 -10.04 -9.26 -0.95
N ILE A 18 -8.94 -9.61 -0.30
CA ILE A 18 -8.21 -10.86 -0.50
C ILE A 18 -9.00 -12.04 0.08
N PHE A 19 -9.54 -11.89 1.31
CA PHE A 19 -10.31 -12.95 1.99
C PHE A 19 -11.61 -13.32 1.26
N PHE A 20 -12.30 -12.33 0.70
CA PHE A 20 -13.60 -12.54 0.06
C PHE A 20 -13.52 -12.78 -1.46
N SER A 21 -12.31 -12.85 -2.04
CA SER A 21 -12.08 -13.07 -3.48
C SER A 21 -12.96 -12.15 -4.34
N PHE A 22 -12.89 -10.84 -4.06
CA PHE A 22 -13.59 -9.86 -4.88
C PHE A 22 -13.03 -9.86 -6.31
N SER A 23 -13.92 -9.74 -7.30
CA SER A 23 -13.56 -9.74 -8.73
C SER A 23 -12.40 -8.79 -9.04
N PHE A 24 -11.49 -9.22 -9.92
CA PHE A 24 -10.27 -8.51 -10.34
C PHE A 24 -10.41 -6.98 -10.49
N SER A 25 -11.56 -6.48 -10.95
CA SER A 25 -11.83 -5.05 -11.10
C SER A 25 -11.78 -4.26 -9.78
N LEU A 26 -12.27 -4.78 -8.65
CA LEU A 26 -12.32 -4.04 -7.39
C LEU A 26 -10.92 -3.88 -6.77
N ILE A 27 -10.11 -4.93 -6.81
CA ILE A 27 -8.72 -4.92 -6.31
C ILE A 27 -7.89 -3.87 -7.04
N PHE A 28 -8.08 -3.73 -8.35
CA PHE A 28 -7.42 -2.72 -9.16
C PHE A 28 -7.75 -1.29 -8.70
N TYR A 29 -9.03 -0.97 -8.46
CA TYR A 29 -9.43 0.34 -7.96
C TYR A 29 -8.85 0.65 -6.58
N PHE A 30 -8.79 -0.34 -5.68
CA PHE A 30 -8.13 -0.16 -4.38
C PHE A 30 -6.64 0.14 -4.54
N GLY A 31 -5.92 -0.62 -5.37
CA GLY A 31 -4.50 -0.38 -5.65
C GLY A 31 -4.24 1.03 -6.21
N LEU A 32 -5.10 1.50 -7.11
CA LEU A 32 -5.02 2.83 -7.71
C LEU A 32 -5.28 3.94 -6.67
N PHE A 33 -6.31 3.78 -5.84
CA PHE A 33 -6.60 4.71 -4.75
C PHE A 33 -5.44 4.81 -3.76
N ILE A 34 -4.85 3.67 -3.40
CA ILE A 34 -3.68 3.60 -2.50
C ILE A 34 -2.46 4.30 -3.13
N GLY A 35 -2.21 4.06 -4.42
CA GLY A 35 -1.13 4.70 -5.14
C GLY A 35 -1.26 6.23 -5.18
N VAL A 36 -2.44 6.74 -5.55
CA VAL A 36 -2.74 8.19 -5.57
C VAL A 36 -2.62 8.79 -4.17
N PHE A 37 -3.14 8.10 -3.17
CA PHE A 37 -3.04 8.53 -1.78
C PHE A 37 -1.58 8.57 -1.31
N GLY A 38 -0.78 7.55 -1.64
CA GLY A 38 0.65 7.51 -1.35
C GLY A 38 1.42 8.66 -2.02
N PHE A 39 1.10 8.95 -3.29
CA PHE A 39 1.69 10.06 -4.04
C PHE A 39 1.37 11.42 -3.41
N TYR A 40 0.10 11.66 -3.07
CA TYR A 40 -0.31 12.86 -2.33
C TYR A 40 0.44 13.00 -1.00
N ARG A 41 0.63 11.89 -0.28
CA ARG A 41 1.34 11.89 1.01
C ARG A 41 2.82 12.20 0.88
N ILE A 42 3.49 11.66 -0.15
CA ILE A 42 4.90 11.94 -0.45
C ILE A 42 5.11 13.43 -0.70
N ILE A 43 4.23 14.06 -1.48
CA ILE A 43 4.32 15.50 -1.78
C ILE A 43 4.19 16.34 -0.50
N LYS A 44 3.38 15.90 0.46
CA LYS A 44 3.08 16.66 1.67
C LYS A 44 4.05 16.41 2.82
N GLU A 45 4.49 15.17 3.03
CA GLU A 45 5.28 14.76 4.19
C GLU A 45 6.30 13.66 3.83
N PHE A 46 7.23 13.93 2.91
CA PHE A 46 8.29 12.97 2.60
C PHE A 46 9.07 12.56 3.86
N PRO A 47 9.31 11.25 4.10
CA PRO A 47 9.10 10.10 3.21
C PRO A 47 7.80 9.31 3.48
N LYS A 48 6.85 9.85 4.24
CA LYS A 48 5.58 9.17 4.53
C LYS A 48 4.77 9.03 3.24
N GLY A 49 4.34 7.81 2.92
CA GLY A 49 3.61 7.50 1.69
C GLY A 49 4.40 6.66 0.68
N VAL A 50 5.71 6.50 0.85
CA VAL A 50 6.52 5.59 0.03
C VAL A 50 6.03 4.15 0.16
N ALA A 51 5.69 3.69 1.37
CA ALA A 51 5.13 2.36 1.55
C ALA A 51 3.79 2.23 0.82
N ALA A 52 2.95 3.26 0.89
CA ALA A 52 1.65 3.27 0.24
C ALA A 52 1.78 3.19 -1.29
N ILE A 53 2.72 3.91 -1.91
CA ILE A 53 2.93 3.80 -3.36
C ILE A 53 3.39 2.39 -3.74
N ILE A 54 4.37 1.84 -3.03
CA ILE A 54 4.88 0.49 -3.29
C ILE A 54 3.74 -0.54 -3.19
N LEU A 55 2.93 -0.44 -2.14
CA LEU A 55 1.75 -1.30 -1.94
C LEU A 55 0.72 -1.12 -3.05
N GLY A 56 0.42 0.13 -3.44
CA GLY A 56 -0.53 0.43 -4.51
C GLY A 56 -0.10 -0.19 -5.84
N ILE A 57 1.18 -0.04 -6.22
CA ILE A 57 1.73 -0.63 -7.45
C ILE A 57 1.63 -2.16 -7.42
N ILE A 58 1.99 -2.78 -6.31
CA ILE A 58 1.98 -4.24 -6.19
C ILE A 58 0.55 -4.79 -6.26
N VAL A 59 -0.41 -4.12 -5.62
CA VAL A 59 -1.84 -4.47 -5.70
C VAL A 59 -2.36 -4.31 -7.14
N ILE A 60 -1.96 -3.27 -7.85
CA ILE A 60 -2.34 -3.08 -9.26
C ILE A 60 -1.78 -4.21 -10.13
N LEU A 61 -0.50 -4.54 -9.98
CA LEU A 61 0.15 -5.63 -10.73
C LEU A 61 -0.48 -6.99 -10.42
N HIS A 62 -0.91 -7.20 -9.18
CA HIS A 62 -1.67 -8.38 -8.79
C HIS A 62 -3.06 -8.42 -9.41
N GLY A 63 -3.80 -7.31 -9.34
CA GLY A 63 -5.12 -7.18 -9.97
C GLY A 63 -5.11 -7.27 -11.50
N LEU A 64 -3.98 -6.98 -12.14
CA LEU A 64 -3.79 -7.17 -13.58
C LEU A 64 -3.34 -8.60 -13.94
N SER A 65 -3.26 -9.53 -12.97
CA SER A 65 -2.77 -10.90 -13.14
C SER A 65 -1.31 -11.01 -13.62
N TYR A 66 -0.53 -9.92 -13.63
CA TYR A 66 0.89 -9.97 -13.96
C TYR A 66 1.71 -10.65 -12.87
N ILE A 67 1.28 -10.54 -11.62
CA ILE A 67 1.93 -11.16 -10.46
C ILE A 67 0.88 -11.91 -9.65
N LYS A 68 1.08 -13.21 -9.41
CA LYS A 68 0.29 -13.97 -8.45
C LYS A 68 0.95 -13.86 -7.09
N LEU A 69 0.33 -13.11 -6.18
CA LEU A 69 0.73 -13.04 -4.78
C LEU A 69 -0.15 -13.99 -3.99
N THR A 70 0.48 -14.86 -3.22
CA THR A 70 -0.22 -15.58 -2.17
C THR A 70 -0.41 -14.67 -0.95
N PHE A 71 -1.25 -15.08 0.00
CA PHE A 71 -1.49 -14.34 1.22
C PHE A 71 -0.19 -14.03 2.00
N PHE A 72 0.71 -15.00 2.09
CA PHE A 72 2.00 -14.81 2.77
C PHE A 72 2.90 -13.82 2.03
N ASP A 73 2.91 -13.85 0.69
CA ASP A 73 3.65 -12.88 -0.10
C ASP A 73 3.12 -11.46 0.14
N PHE A 74 1.81 -11.30 0.26
CA PHE A 74 1.19 -10.02 0.53
C PHE A 74 1.54 -9.47 1.93
N ILE A 75 1.51 -10.31 2.97
CA ILE A 75 1.97 -9.92 4.31
C ILE A 75 3.43 -9.49 4.26
N LEU A 76 4.28 -10.26 3.58
CA LEU A 76 5.70 -9.98 3.49
C LEU A 76 5.93 -8.63 2.81
N VAL A 77 5.23 -8.34 1.71
CA VAL A 77 5.25 -7.03 1.04
C VAL A 77 4.82 -5.91 1.98
N LEU A 78 3.77 -6.11 2.79
CA LEU A 78 3.23 -5.10 3.71
C LEU A 78 4.23 -4.77 4.83
N VAL A 79 4.85 -5.79 5.41
CA VAL A 79 5.91 -5.62 6.41
C VAL A 79 7.14 -4.96 5.78
N SER A 80 7.59 -5.42 4.62
CA SER A 80 8.74 -4.83 3.90
C SER A 80 8.49 -3.37 3.54
N ALA A 81 7.33 -3.03 3.01
CA ALA A 81 6.97 -1.65 2.65
C ALA A 81 6.97 -0.74 3.90
N GLY A 82 6.40 -1.21 5.01
CA GLY A 82 6.43 -0.48 6.29
C GLY A 82 7.85 -0.25 6.80
N LEU A 83 8.71 -1.28 6.76
CA LEU A 83 10.12 -1.17 7.14
C LEU A 83 10.88 -0.18 6.24
N ILE A 84 10.60 -0.16 4.93
CA ILE A 84 11.19 0.80 3.99
C ILE A 84 10.80 2.23 4.35
N GLU A 85 9.51 2.50 4.60
CA GLU A 85 9.05 3.85 4.98
C GLU A 85 9.65 4.31 6.31
N VAL A 86 9.73 3.42 7.31
CA VAL A 86 10.38 3.71 8.59
C VAL A 86 11.88 3.97 8.41
N GLY A 87 12.58 3.12 7.65
CA GLY A 87 14.00 3.27 7.34
C GLY A 87 14.32 4.56 6.60
N LEU A 88 13.55 4.89 5.56
CA LEU A 88 13.64 6.19 4.88
C LEU A 88 13.35 7.34 5.86
N GLY A 89 12.36 7.18 6.73
CA GLY A 89 12.04 8.14 7.79
C GLY A 89 13.26 8.47 8.65
N TYR A 90 14.02 7.48 9.08
CA TYR A 90 15.24 7.69 9.85
C TYR A 90 16.36 8.39 9.06
N ILE A 91 16.50 8.09 7.77
CA ILE A 91 17.53 8.70 6.91
C ILE A 91 17.20 10.17 6.64
N VAL A 92 15.94 10.46 6.30
CA VAL A 92 15.49 11.81 5.94
C VAL A 92 15.42 12.71 7.17
N LYS A 93 14.96 12.19 8.32
CA LYS A 93 14.86 12.97 9.57
C LYS A 93 16.20 13.23 10.25
N LYS A 94 17.27 12.53 9.85
CA LYS A 94 18.65 12.80 10.29
C LYS A 94 19.36 13.90 9.49
N ARG A 95 18.72 14.49 8.47
CA ARG A 95 19.20 15.72 7.81
C ARG A 95 18.51 16.94 8.37
#